data_AF-A0A7J9N816-F1
#
_entry.id   AF-A0A7J9N816-F1
#
_cell.length_a   1.000
_cell.length_b   1.000
_cell.length_c   1.000
_cell.angle_alpha   90.00
_cell.angle_beta   90.00
_cell.angle_gamma   90.00
#
_symmetry.space_group_name_H-M   'P 1'
#
loop_
_entity.id
_entity.type
_entity.pdbx_description
1 polymer ?
#
loop_
_entity_poly.entity_id
_entity_poly.type
_entity_poly.pdbx_seq_one_letter_code
_entity_poly.pdbx_strand_id
1 'polypeptide(L)'
;MKRLAVGLMTTPEYNEWCVRRISDNTPKSNQENCQSVEEYLWVVPSELEIIRQYFERRNTDLEKKIEQMEEEKMSLRLDIDVQKLETEKREKQG
;
A
#
# COMPACT_ATOMS: atom_id res chain seq x y z
N MET A 1 -15.08 -30.90 -28.27
CA MET A 1 -14.35 -29.69 -28.73
C MET A 1 -13.16 -30.12 -29.55
N LYS A 2 -13.03 -29.60 -30.78
CA LYS A 2 -11.93 -29.88 -31.69
C LYS A 2 -10.66 -29.23 -31.13
N ARG A 3 -9.59 -30.03 -30.89
CA ARG A 3 -8.27 -29.49 -30.56
C ARG A 3 -7.71 -28.82 -31.81
N LEU A 4 -7.53 -27.50 -31.75
CA LEU A 4 -6.78 -26.76 -32.76
C LEU A 4 -5.32 -27.24 -32.69
N ALA A 5 -4.85 -27.92 -33.73
CA ALA A 5 -3.44 -28.22 -33.91
C ALA A 5 -2.73 -26.92 -34.33
N VAL A 6 -2.27 -26.16 -33.33
CA VAL A 6 -1.25 -25.13 -33.54
C VAL A 6 0.05 -25.89 -33.78
N GLY A 7 0.51 -25.89 -35.04
CA GLY A 7 1.69 -26.61 -35.46
C GLY A 7 2.91 -26.27 -34.60
N LEU A 8 3.61 -27.31 -34.15
CA LEU A 8 4.94 -27.20 -33.55
C LEU A 8 5.90 -26.60 -34.60
N MET A 9 6.13 -25.29 -34.53
CA MET A 9 7.37 -24.66 -35.03
C MET A 9 8.36 -24.44 -33.89
N THR A 10 8.43 -25.36 -32.92
CA THR A 10 9.52 -25.37 -31.94
C THR A 10 10.69 -26.07 -32.58
N THR A 11 11.59 -25.30 -33.19
CA THR A 11 12.85 -25.81 -33.70
C THR A 11 13.65 -26.42 -32.54
N PRO A 12 14.50 -27.44 -32.77
CA PRO A 12 15.23 -28.15 -31.72
C PRO A 12 16.03 -27.22 -30.78
N GLU A 13 16.48 -26.08 -31.31
CA GLU A 13 17.22 -25.05 -30.59
C GLU A 13 16.39 -24.42 -29.46
N TYR A 14 15.07 -24.32 -29.61
CA TYR A 14 14.19 -23.79 -28.56
C TYR A 14 14.10 -24.73 -27.35
N ASN A 15 14.12 -26.04 -27.60
CA ASN A 15 14.10 -27.04 -26.53
C ASN A 15 15.45 -27.09 -25.80
N GLU A 16 16.57 -27.02 -26.52
CA GLU A 16 17.89 -26.91 -25.90
C GLU A 16 18.04 -25.61 -25.08
N TRP A 17 17.52 -24.50 -25.60
CA TRP A 17 17.49 -23.23 -24.88
C TRP A 17 16.68 -23.30 -23.58
N CYS A 18 15.53 -24.00 -23.58
CA CYS A 18 14.73 -24.21 -22.37
C CYS A 18 15.45 -25.09 -21.33
N VAL A 19 16.09 -26.19 -21.76
CA VAL A 19 16.83 -27.10 -20.85
C VAL A 19 18.01 -26.39 -20.19
N ARG A 20 18.74 -25.55 -20.93
CA ARG A 20 19.87 -24.77 -20.39
C ARG A 20 19.43 -23.81 -19.27
N ARG A 21 18.28 -23.13 -19.42
CA ARG A 21 17.73 -22.27 -18.34
C ARG A 21 17.30 -23.04 -17.10
N ILE A 22 16.79 -24.27 -17.23
CA ILE A 22 16.43 -25.07 -16.04
C ILE A 22 17.69 -25.47 -15.26
N SER A 23 18.78 -25.78 -15.96
CA SER A 23 20.08 -26.13 -15.35
C SER A 23 20.76 -24.94 -14.67
N ASP A 24 20.75 -23.76 -15.28
CA ASP A 24 21.53 -22.61 -14.80
C ASP A 24 20.87 -21.83 -13.63
N ASN A 25 19.56 -22.02 -13.41
CA ASN A 25 18.82 -21.35 -12.33
C ASN A 25 18.71 -22.18 -11.05
N THR A 26 19.31 -23.37 -11.00
CA THR A 26 19.38 -24.16 -9.76
C THR A 26 20.74 -23.88 -9.10
N PRO A 27 20.84 -22.98 -8.11
CA PRO A 27 22.10 -22.79 -7.41
C PRO A 27 22.51 -24.13 -6.78
N LYS A 28 23.73 -24.59 -7.06
CA LYS A 28 24.36 -25.73 -6.38
C LYS A 28 24.08 -25.59 -4.89
N SER A 29 23.39 -26.56 -4.31
CA SER A 29 23.04 -26.60 -2.89
C SER A 29 24.31 -26.75 -2.05
N ASN A 30 24.99 -25.65 -1.76
CA ASN A 30 26.04 -25.59 -0.75
C ASN A 30 25.33 -25.50 0.61
N GLN A 31 25.14 -26.66 1.21
CA GLN A 31 24.38 -26.96 2.43
C GLN A 31 25.10 -26.47 3.71
N GLU A 32 25.63 -25.25 3.74
CA GLU A 32 26.35 -24.74 4.93
C GLU A 32 25.94 -23.34 5.39
N ASN A 33 25.16 -22.58 4.60
CA ASN A 33 24.60 -21.31 5.03
C ASN A 33 23.07 -21.32 4.89
N CYS A 34 22.39 -22.14 5.69
CA CYS A 34 20.96 -21.99 5.96
C CYS A 34 20.70 -20.76 6.86
N GLN A 35 21.33 -19.62 6.58
CA GLN A 35 20.72 -18.34 6.94
C GLN A 35 19.56 -18.21 5.96
N SER A 36 18.36 -18.28 6.52
CA SER A 36 17.09 -18.53 5.84
C SER A 36 17.02 -17.80 4.52
N VAL A 37 16.57 -18.49 3.46
CA VAL A 37 16.28 -17.90 2.15
C VAL A 37 15.36 -16.66 2.29
N GLU A 38 14.55 -16.60 3.35
CA GLU A 38 13.80 -15.42 3.83
C GLU A 38 14.64 -14.14 4.05
N GLU A 39 15.90 -14.26 4.50
CA GLU A 39 16.77 -13.14 4.90
C GLU A 39 17.58 -12.62 3.70
N TYR A 40 17.86 -13.47 2.70
CA TYR A 40 18.54 -13.09 1.46
C TYR A 40 17.56 -12.62 0.36
N LEU A 41 16.33 -13.10 0.38
CA LEU A 41 15.21 -12.44 -0.29
C LEU A 41 14.85 -11.22 0.55
N TRP A 42 15.61 -10.13 0.41
CA TRP A 42 15.10 -8.81 0.74
C TRP A 42 13.78 -8.67 -0.03
N VAL A 43 12.66 -8.96 0.63
CA VAL A 43 11.34 -9.06 0.01
C VAL A 43 11.02 -7.67 -0.49
N VAL A 44 11.36 -7.40 -1.74
CA VAL A 44 10.92 -6.20 -2.43
C VAL A 44 9.40 -6.27 -2.33
N PRO A 45 8.76 -5.35 -1.58
CA PRO A 45 7.33 -5.41 -1.42
C PRO A 45 6.72 -5.36 -2.81
N SER A 46 5.74 -6.22 -3.07
CA SER A 46 5.03 -6.17 -4.34
C SER A 46 4.49 -4.76 -4.57
N GLU A 47 4.34 -4.34 -5.82
CA GLU A 47 3.77 -3.02 -6.14
C GLU A 47 2.42 -2.79 -5.43
N LEU A 48 1.62 -3.85 -5.26
CA LEU A 48 0.36 -3.82 -4.51
C LEU A 48 0.56 -3.54 -3.02
N GLU A 49 1.59 -4.10 -2.39
CA GLU A 49 1.90 -3.86 -0.98
C GLU A 49 2.38 -2.42 -0.75
N ILE A 50 3.16 -1.88 -1.67
CA ILE A 50 3.57 -0.47 -1.65
C ILE A 50 2.35 0.45 -1.77
N ILE A 51 1.45 0.17 -2.71
CA ILE A 51 0.22 0.93 -2.91
C ILE A 51 -0.70 0.82 -1.68
N ARG A 52 -0.82 -0.37 -1.07
CA ARG A 52 -1.62 -0.57 0.15
C ARG A 52 -1.10 0.30 1.29
N GLN A 53 0.20 0.25 1.57
CA GLN A 53 0.82 1.06 2.62
C GLN A 53 0.67 2.56 2.36
N TYR A 54 0.79 2.99 1.11
CA TYR A 54 0.55 4.38 0.74
C TYR A 54 -0.89 4.80 1.04
N PHE A 55 -1.87 3.95 0.73
CA PHE A 55 -3.28 4.22 1.00
C PHE A 55 -3.58 4.26 2.50
N GLU A 56 -3.04 3.31 3.28
CA GLU A 56 -3.13 3.30 4.74
C GLU A 56 -2.58 4.60 5.33
N ARG A 57 -1.39 5.04 4.90
CA ARG A 57 -0.79 6.29 5.36
C ARG A 57 -1.68 7.50 5.02
N ARG A 58 -2.16 7.58 3.78
CA ARG A 58 -3.05 8.66 3.34
C ARG A 58 -4.35 8.70 4.13
N ASN A 59 -4.92 7.54 4.44
CA ASN A 59 -6.12 7.47 5.28
C ASN A 59 -5.84 7.99 6.69
N THR A 60 -4.74 7.59 7.32
CA THR A 60 -4.40 8.09 8.67
C THR A 60 -4.15 9.59 8.70
N ASP A 61 -3.55 10.16 7.66
CA ASP A 61 -3.36 11.61 7.54
C ASP A 61 -4.72 12.34 7.39
N LEU A 62 -5.65 11.75 6.63
CA LEU A 62 -7.00 12.29 6.44
C LEU A 62 -7.83 12.21 7.72
N GLU A 63 -7.78 11.10 8.44
CA GLU A 63 -8.48 10.92 9.72
C GLU A 63 -8.06 11.98 10.73
N LYS A 64 -6.74 12.22 10.89
CA LYS A 64 -6.22 13.29 11.77
C LYS A 64 -6.71 14.67 11.35
N LYS A 65 -6.77 14.94 10.05
CA LYS A 65 -7.25 16.23 9.54
C LYS A 65 -8.75 16.41 9.80
N ILE A 66 -9.54 15.32 9.72
CA ILE A 66 -10.96 15.35 10.06
C ILE A 66 -11.13 15.65 11.55
N GLU A 67 -10.41 14.95 12.42
CA GLU A 67 -10.44 15.16 13.87
C GLU A 67 -10.10 16.62 14.23
N GLN A 68 -9.02 17.16 13.67
CA GLN A 68 -8.64 18.56 13.86
C GLN A 68 -9.76 19.52 13.43
N MET A 69 -10.38 19.32 12.26
CA MET A 69 -11.48 20.18 11.82
C MET A 69 -12.71 20.06 12.73
N GLU A 70 -12.99 18.88 13.28
CA GLU A 70 -14.09 18.69 14.22
C GLU A 70 -13.84 19.45 15.53
N GLU A 71 -12.62 19.44 16.04
CA GLU A 71 -12.21 20.24 17.20
C GLU A 71 -12.33 21.74 16.92
N GLU A 72 -11.79 22.22 15.80
CA GLU A 72 -11.88 23.64 15.39
C GLU A 72 -13.34 24.08 15.26
N LYS A 73 -14.20 23.24 14.64
CA LYS A 73 -15.63 23.50 14.53
C LYS A 73 -16.31 23.60 15.91
N MET A 74 -15.94 22.75 16.86
CA MET A 74 -16.47 22.80 18.22
C MET A 74 -16.04 24.09 18.94
N SER A 75 -14.77 24.49 18.81
CA SER A 75 -14.26 25.75 19.36
C SER A 75 -15.03 26.95 18.82
N LEU A 76 -15.20 27.04 17.49
CA LEU A 76 -15.91 28.15 16.86
C LEU A 76 -17.37 28.24 17.30
N ARG A 77 -18.03 27.10 17.54
CA ARG A 77 -19.40 27.10 18.09
C ARG A 77 -19.46 27.71 19.48
N LEU A 78 -18.50 27.38 20.34
CA LEU A 78 -18.41 27.97 21.68
C LEU A 78 -18.16 29.47 21.60
N ASP A 79 -17.28 29.93 20.70
CA ASP A 79 -17.03 31.37 20.51
C ASP A 79 -18.28 32.12 20.06
N ILE A 80 -19.07 31.54 19.17
CA ILE A 80 -20.36 32.10 18.74
C ILE A 80 -21.33 32.20 19.92
N ASP A 81 -21.45 31.14 20.73
CA ASP A 81 -22.33 31.13 21.89
C ASP A 81 -21.91 32.18 22.93
N VAL A 82 -20.60 32.34 23.17
CA VAL A 82 -20.04 33.39 24.05
C VAL A 82 -20.36 34.78 23.52
N GLN A 83 -20.10 35.04 22.22
CA GLN A 83 -20.42 36.33 21.62
C GLN A 83 -21.90 36.67 21.74
N LYS A 84 -22.78 35.68 21.51
CA LYS A 84 -24.23 35.86 21.64
C LYS A 84 -24.63 36.23 23.07
N LEU A 85 -24.08 35.54 24.08
CA LEU A 85 -24.32 35.85 25.49
C LEU A 85 -23.84 37.26 25.86
N GLU A 86 -22.68 37.67 25.35
CA GLU A 86 -22.17 39.03 25.55
C GLU A 86 -23.09 40.08 24.93
N THR A 87 -23.58 39.86 23.71
CA THR A 87 -24.51 40.79 23.06
C THR A 87 -25.82 40.91 23.82
N GLU A 88 -26.42 39.80 24.25
CA GLU A 88 -27.66 39.82 25.04
C GLU A 88 -27.47 40.52 26.40
N LYS A 89 -26.30 40.37 27.02
CA LYS A 89 -25.98 41.06 28.27
C LYS A 89 -25.86 42.57 28.05
N ARG A 90 -25.23 43.00 26.96
CA ARG A 90 -25.09 44.43 26.62
C ARG A 90 -26.45 45.07 26.33
N GLU A 91 -27.33 44.37 25.61
CA GLU A 91 -28.71 44.85 25.36
C GLU A 91 -29.55 44.99 26.63
N LYS A 92 -29.33 44.15 27.64
CA LYS A 92 -30.02 44.25 28.95
C LYS A 92 -29.45 45.34 29.86
N GLN A 93 -28.26 45.85 29.57
CA GLN A 93 -27.53 46.83 30.40
C GLN A 93 -27.52 48.25 29.81
N GLY A 94 -27.92 48.42 28.54
CA GLY A 94 -28.12 49.72 27.89
C GLY A 94 -29.57 50.16 27.93
#